data_AF-A0A1J4KTL7-F1
#
_entry.id   AF-A0A1J4KTL7-F1
#
_cell.length_a   1.000
_cell.length_b   1.000
_cell.length_c   1.000
_cell.angle_alpha   90.00
_cell.angle_beta   90.00
_cell.angle_gamma   90.00
#
_symmetry.space_group_name_H-M   'P 1'
#
loop_
_entity.id
_entity.type
_entity.pdbx_description
1 polymer ?
#
loop_
_entity_poly.entity_id
_entity_poly.type
_entity_poly.pdbx_seq_one_letter_code
_entity_poly.pdbx_strand_id
1 'polypeptide(L)'
;MNLRNKQVLNAPVVKGEEDVDECKYCLDTTDIVVKYYGTETQEFILEQEAAYCDSLGGGDPTGVCYFFIAYLSELQYSYVEQGKTSIEICYDLMKVCE
;
A
#
# COMPACT_ATOMS: atom_id res chain seq x y z
N MET A 1 -10.22 -15.59 54.72
CA MET A 1 -9.05 -14.68 54.75
C MET A 1 -8.34 -14.73 53.40
N ASN A 2 -8.07 -13.56 52.84
CA ASN A 2 -7.20 -13.29 51.68
C ASN A 2 -5.82 -13.95 51.86
N LEU A 3 -5.07 -14.29 50.80
CA LEU A 3 -4.22 -13.33 50.10
C LEU A 3 -3.88 -13.76 48.66
N ARG A 4 -4.10 -12.81 47.76
CA ARG A 4 -3.61 -12.70 46.38
C ARG A 4 -2.12 -13.03 46.30
N ASN A 5 -1.70 -13.76 45.26
CA ASN A 5 -0.36 -13.59 44.71
C ASN A 5 -0.45 -13.13 43.27
N LYS A 6 -0.26 -11.82 43.12
CA LYS A 6 0.04 -11.12 41.88
C LYS A 6 1.36 -11.68 41.33
N GLN A 7 1.31 -12.27 40.15
CA GLN A 7 2.41 -12.12 39.19
C GLN A 7 1.79 -11.64 37.88
N VAL A 8 1.67 -10.32 37.83
CA VAL A 8 1.57 -9.55 36.60
C VAL A 8 2.93 -9.70 35.93
N LEU A 9 3.06 -10.65 35.02
CA LEU A 9 4.14 -10.62 34.04
C LEU A 9 3.79 -9.49 33.06
N ASN A 10 4.14 -8.27 33.42
CA ASN A 10 4.31 -7.17 32.49
C ASN A 10 5.54 -7.51 31.62
N ALA A 11 5.38 -8.44 30.68
CA ALA A 11 6.18 -8.37 29.48
C ALA A 11 5.71 -7.09 28.75
N PRO A 12 6.59 -6.15 28.37
CA PRO A 12 6.20 -5.16 27.40
C PRO A 12 5.77 -5.94 26.16
N VAL A 13 4.49 -5.86 25.82
CA VAL A 13 4.02 -6.22 24.48
C VAL A 13 4.87 -5.35 23.56
N VAL A 14 5.79 -5.99 22.84
CA VAL A 14 6.55 -5.33 21.79
C VAL A 14 5.52 -4.96 20.72
N LYS A 15 4.94 -3.76 20.83
CA LYS A 15 4.21 -3.13 19.75
C LYS A 15 5.25 -2.79 18.68
N GLY A 16 5.30 -3.61 17.65
CA GLY A 16 6.19 -3.42 16.52
C GLY A 16 5.68 -4.08 15.24
N GLU A 17 4.38 -4.33 15.14
CA GLU A 17 3.74 -4.53 13.83
C GLU A 17 3.45 -3.12 13.33
N GLU A 18 4.28 -2.61 12.43
CA GLU A 18 3.92 -1.44 11.63
C GLU A 18 2.74 -1.90 10.76
N ASP A 19 1.53 -1.47 11.11
CA ASP A 19 0.32 -1.80 10.36
C ASP A 19 0.53 -1.40 8.89
N VAL A 20 0.63 -2.40 8.01
CA VAL A 20 0.77 -2.23 6.57
C VAL A 20 -0.57 -1.72 6.03
N ASP A 21 -0.60 -0.46 5.59
CA ASP A 21 -1.78 0.13 4.97
C ASP A 21 -1.79 -0.16 3.47
N GLU A 22 -2.31 -1.33 3.12
CA GLU A 22 -2.42 -1.81 1.73
C GLU A 22 -3.24 -0.84 0.85
N CYS A 23 -4.29 -0.22 1.42
CA CYS A 23 -5.12 0.72 0.70
C CYS A 23 -4.37 2.00 0.36
N LYS A 24 -3.56 2.49 1.29
CA LYS A 24 -2.65 3.61 1.02
C LYS A 24 -1.70 3.29 -0.12
N TYR A 25 -1.10 2.11 -0.17
CA TYR A 25 -0.18 1.76 -1.26
C TYR A 25 -0.88 1.68 -2.60
N CYS A 26 -2.07 1.07 -2.66
CA CYS A 26 -2.86 1.09 -3.88
C CYS A 26 -3.19 2.51 -4.34
N LEU A 27 -3.66 3.37 -3.43
CA LEU A 27 -4.04 4.73 -3.77
C LEU A 27 -2.84 5.53 -4.26
N ASP A 28 -1.73 5.49 -3.51
CA ASP A 28 -0.52 6.24 -3.83
C ASP A 28 0.10 5.79 -5.17
N THR A 29 0.14 4.48 -5.48
CA THR A 29 0.62 4.00 -6.78
C THR A 29 -0.37 4.33 -7.91
N THR A 30 -1.68 4.20 -7.69
CA THR A 30 -2.68 4.58 -8.71
C THR A 30 -2.64 6.07 -9.02
N ASP A 31 -2.43 6.93 -8.02
CA ASP A 31 -2.28 8.38 -8.23
C ASP A 31 -1.07 8.72 -9.10
N ILE A 32 0.02 7.93 -9.01
CA ILE A 32 1.18 8.06 -9.91
C ILE A 32 0.77 7.73 -11.35
N VAL A 33 0.01 6.64 -11.56
CA VAL A 33 -0.52 6.30 -12.88
C VAL A 33 -1.39 7.44 -13.42
N VAL A 34 -2.38 7.91 -12.65
CA VAL A 34 -3.29 9.00 -13.04
C VAL A 34 -2.52 10.26 -13.42
N LYS A 35 -1.48 10.62 -12.65
CA LYS A 35 -0.68 11.83 -12.88
C LYS A 35 0.02 11.85 -14.24
N TYR A 36 0.49 10.69 -14.70
CA TYR A 36 1.35 10.59 -15.89
C TYR A 36 0.65 9.91 -17.08
N TYR A 37 -0.55 9.39 -16.86
CA TYR A 37 -1.35 8.76 -17.92
C TYR A 37 -1.63 9.73 -19.07
N GLY A 38 -1.35 9.27 -20.29
CA GLY A 38 -1.53 10.06 -21.51
C GLY A 38 -0.42 11.07 -21.81
N THR A 39 0.56 11.24 -20.90
CA THR A 39 1.72 12.12 -21.11
C THR A 39 3.05 11.39 -21.16
N GLU A 40 3.19 10.27 -20.45
CA GLU A 40 4.43 9.50 -20.35
C GLU A 40 4.24 8.04 -20.77
N THR A 41 5.34 7.31 -20.89
CA THR A 41 5.32 5.87 -21.20
C THR A 41 4.95 5.06 -19.96
N GLN A 42 4.39 3.86 -20.17
CA GLN A 42 4.12 2.93 -19.08
C GLN A 42 5.40 2.51 -18.33
N GLU A 43 6.54 2.43 -19.02
CA GLU A 43 7.86 2.19 -18.41
C GLU A 43 8.23 3.30 -17.43
N PHE A 44 8.11 4.57 -17.84
CA PHE A 44 8.38 5.71 -16.95
C PHE A 44 7.44 5.71 -15.73
N ILE A 45 6.15 5.42 -15.94
CA ILE A 45 5.17 5.35 -14.84
C ILE A 45 5.58 4.28 -13.83
N LEU A 46 5.96 3.10 -14.30
CA LEU A 46 6.43 2.01 -13.45
C LEU A 46 7.69 2.39 -12.66
N GLU A 47 8.62 3.13 -13.27
CA GLU A 47 9.79 3.68 -12.57
C GLU A 47 9.39 4.66 -11.45
N GLN A 48 8.35 5.47 -11.66
CA GLN A 48 7.85 6.38 -10.62
C GLN A 48 7.15 5.64 -9.47
N GLU A 49 6.39 4.58 -9.78
CA GLU A 49 5.78 3.72 -8.75
C GLU A 49 6.88 3.02 -7.93
N ALA A 50 7.92 2.49 -8.58
CA ALA A 50 9.06 1.86 -7.90
C ALA A 50 9.82 2.86 -7.00
N ALA A 51 10.06 4.07 -7.51
CA ALA A 51 10.68 5.14 -6.72
C ALA A 51 9.86 5.52 -5.48
N TYR A 52 8.53 5.44 -5.56
CA TYR A 52 7.67 5.59 -4.39
C TYR A 52 7.87 4.45 -3.39
N CYS A 53 7.89 3.19 -3.81
CA CYS A 53 8.13 2.07 -2.89
C CYS A 53 9.50 2.13 -2.20
N ASP A 54 10.54 2.56 -2.92
CA ASP A 54 11.87 2.77 -2.35
C ASP A 54 11.88 3.88 -1.29
N SER A 55 11.01 4.88 -1.44
CA SER A 55 10.90 6.00 -0.50
C SER A 55 10.31 5.61 0.87
N LEU A 56 9.70 4.44 0.99
CA LEU A 56 9.08 3.95 2.23
C LEU A 56 10.10 3.53 3.31
N GLY A 57 11.39 3.52 2.99
CA GLY A 57 12.46 3.31 3.98
C GLY A 57 12.83 1.84 4.23
N GLY A 58 12.32 0.90 3.42
CA GLY A 58 12.61 -0.53 3.49
C GLY A 58 11.63 -1.31 4.36
N GLY A 59 11.96 -2.58 4.63
CA GLY A 59 11.12 -3.47 5.45
C GLY A 59 9.84 -3.92 4.76
N ASP A 60 8.86 -4.32 5.58
CA ASP A 60 7.57 -4.83 5.12
C ASP A 60 6.78 -3.80 4.28
N PRO A 61 6.72 -2.49 4.61
CA PRO A 61 6.11 -1.46 3.78
C PRO A 61 6.60 -1.45 2.33
N THR A 62 7.93 -1.44 2.13
CA THR A 62 8.53 -1.47 0.78
C THR A 62 8.22 -2.78 0.08
N GLY A 63 8.33 -3.91 0.77
CA GLY A 63 8.04 -5.23 0.19
C GLY A 63 6.58 -5.36 -0.29
N VAL A 64 5.63 -4.89 0.52
CA VAL A 64 4.21 -4.90 0.17
C VAL A 64 3.93 -3.92 -0.97
N CYS A 65 4.51 -2.72 -0.96
CA CYS A 65 4.36 -1.78 -2.07
C CYS A 65 4.83 -2.39 -3.41
N TYR A 66 5.98 -3.07 -3.43
CA TYR A 66 6.46 -3.76 -4.63
C TYR A 66 5.57 -4.93 -5.06
N PHE A 67 4.97 -5.65 -4.11
CA PHE A 67 3.94 -6.65 -4.42
C PHE A 67 2.76 -5.98 -5.13
N PHE A 68 2.26 -4.85 -4.62
CA PHE A 68 1.18 -4.11 -5.26
C PHE A 68 1.48 -3.73 -6.70
N ILE A 69 2.66 -3.14 -6.97
CA ILE A 69 3.06 -2.79 -8.33
C ILE A 69 3.13 -4.03 -9.22
N ALA A 70 3.78 -5.10 -8.76
CA ALA A 70 4.00 -6.30 -9.55
C ALA A 70 2.69 -7.00 -9.98
N TYR A 71 1.63 -6.89 -9.18
CA TYR A 71 0.34 -7.54 -9.47
C TYR A 71 -0.74 -6.60 -9.99
N LEU A 72 -0.69 -5.31 -9.66
CA LEU A 72 -1.78 -4.37 -9.92
C LEU A 72 -1.43 -3.26 -10.91
N SER A 73 -0.16 -2.95 -11.19
CA SER A 73 0.22 -1.80 -12.04
C SER A 73 -0.45 -1.83 -13.43
N GLU A 74 -0.47 -2.99 -14.10
CA GLU A 74 -1.17 -3.12 -15.39
C GLU A 74 -2.68 -2.91 -15.28
N LEU A 75 -3.30 -3.40 -14.19
CA LEU A 75 -4.72 -3.21 -13.95
C LEU A 75 -5.05 -1.76 -13.61
N GLN A 76 -4.23 -1.12 -12.78
CA GLN A 76 -4.34 0.31 -12.47
C GLN A 76 -4.29 1.13 -13.76
N TYR A 77 -3.30 0.88 -14.62
CA TYR A 77 -3.19 1.53 -15.93
C TYR A 77 -4.44 1.33 -16.79
N SER A 78 -4.92 0.09 -16.92
CA SER A 78 -6.12 -0.23 -17.70
C SER A 78 -7.39 0.46 -17.15
N TYR A 79 -7.51 0.65 -15.84
CA TYR A 79 -8.67 1.31 -15.25
C TYR A 79 -8.59 2.84 -15.38
N VAL A 80 -7.39 3.42 -15.29
CA VAL A 80 -7.17 4.84 -15.59
C VAL A 80 -7.51 5.12 -17.06
N GLU A 81 -7.17 4.22 -17.99
CA GLU A 81 -7.59 4.31 -19.39
C GLU A 81 -9.12 4.30 -19.57
N GLN A 82 -9.85 3.64 -18.65
CA GLN A 82 -11.32 3.67 -18.61
C GLN A 82 -11.89 4.93 -17.94
N GLY A 83 -11.04 5.86 -17.49
CA GLY A 83 -11.43 7.12 -16.86
C GLY A 83 -11.84 7.01 -15.40
N LYS A 84 -11.47 5.93 -14.71
CA LYS A 84 -11.75 5.75 -13.27
C LYS A 84 -10.78 6.55 -12.40
N THR A 85 -11.26 6.99 -11.25
CA THR A 85 -10.44 7.63 -10.20
C THR A 85 -9.68 6.61 -9.37
N SER A 86 -8.59 7.02 -8.71
CA SER A 86 -7.79 6.13 -7.86
C SER A 86 -8.60 5.42 -6.77
N ILE A 87 -9.58 6.12 -6.18
CA ILE A 87 -10.47 5.54 -5.17
C ILE A 87 -11.34 4.43 -5.77
N GLU A 88 -11.97 4.68 -6.93
CA GLU A 88 -12.79 3.66 -7.60
C GLU A 88 -11.95 2.44 -8.01
N ILE A 89 -10.72 2.69 -8.47
CA ILE A 89 -9.78 1.63 -8.86
C ILE A 89 -9.41 0.78 -7.65
N CYS A 90 -8.96 1.39 -6.56
CA CYS A 90 -8.53 0.65 -5.38
C CYS A 90 -9.69 -0.03 -4.66
N TYR A 91 -10.86 0.59 -4.64
CA TYR A 91 -12.09 -0.09 -4.20
C TYR A 91 -12.38 -1.32 -5.07
N ASP A 92 -12.26 -1.20 -6.39
CA ASP A 92 -12.52 -2.31 -7.30
C ASP A 92 -11.50 -3.45 -7.21
N LEU A 93 -10.22 -3.12 -7.08
CA LEU A 93 -9.12 -4.10 -7.02
C LEU A 93 -9.03 -4.78 -5.65
N MET A 94 -9.18 -4.04 -4.57
CA MET A 94 -8.93 -4.54 -3.22
C MET A 94 -10.20 -4.88 -2.43
N LYS A 95 -11.34 -4.27 -2.76
CA LYS A 95 -12.62 -4.44 -2.04
C LYS A 95 -12.62 -4.01 -0.57
N VAL A 96 -11.56 -3.35 -0.09
CA VAL A 96 -11.38 -2.97 1.33
C VAL A 96 -11.06 -1.49 1.57
N CYS A 97 -10.96 -0.68 0.51
CA CYS A 97 -10.63 0.74 0.65
C CYS A 97 -11.92 1.58 0.76
N GLU A 98 -12.27 1.99 1.98
CA GLU A 98 -13.46 2.79 2.31
C GLU A 98 -13.14 4.29 2.44
#